data_AF-A0AAE0AGZ1-F1
#
_entry.id   AF-A0AAE0AGZ1-F1
#
_cell.length_a   1.000
_cell.length_b   1.000
_cell.length_c   1.000
_cell.angle_alpha   90.00
_cell.angle_beta   90.00
_cell.angle_gamma   90.00
#
_symmetry.space_group_name_H-M   'P 1'
#
loop_
_entity.id
_entity.type
_entity.pdbx_description
1 polymer ?
#
loop_
_entity_poly.entity_id
_entity_poly.type
_entity_poly.pdbx_seq_one_letter_code
_entity_poly.pdbx_strand_id
1 'polypeptide(L)'
;MVDYSQTNKQAGRLENVVGWYHSHPGYGCWLSGIDVSTQMLNQQFQEPFLAVVIDPTRTVSAGKVEIGAFRTYPEGYKPPDDPVSEYQTIPLNKIEDFGVHCKQYYALDITYFKSSLDCHLLDLLWNKYWVNTLSSSPLLGNGDYVAGQISDLAEKLEQAENQLSHSRYGPLIAPPQRRKEEESQLAKITRDSAKITVEQVHGLMSQVIKDVLFNSVRQSNKSRSEPSDPEPMIET
;
A
#
# COMPACT_ATOMS: atom_id res chain seq x y z
N MET A 1 23.02 19.65 -3.35
CA MET A 1 21.85 20.15 -4.11
C MET A 1 22.24 21.21 -5.14
N VAL A 2 23.03 22.22 -4.76
CA VAL A 2 23.49 23.30 -5.67
C VAL A 2 24.31 22.75 -6.86
N ASP A 3 25.33 21.93 -6.61
CA ASP A 3 26.19 21.36 -7.66
C ASP A 3 25.39 20.48 -8.64
N TYR A 4 24.43 19.72 -8.11
CA TYR A 4 23.52 18.90 -8.91
C TYR A 4 22.63 19.77 -9.81
N SER A 5 22.08 20.87 -9.28
CA SER A 5 21.28 21.82 -10.06
C SER A 5 22.10 22.51 -11.16
N GLN A 6 23.35 22.89 -10.86
CA GLN A 6 24.25 23.48 -11.86
C GLN A 6 24.60 22.49 -12.97
N THR A 7 24.91 21.24 -12.61
CA THR A 7 25.18 20.16 -13.58
C THR A 7 23.96 19.87 -14.46
N ASN A 8 22.75 19.83 -13.89
CA ASN A 8 21.52 19.62 -14.64
C ASN A 8 21.30 20.71 -15.71
N LYS A 9 21.55 21.97 -15.38
CA LYS A 9 21.45 23.08 -16.34
C LYS A 9 22.42 22.91 -17.52
N GLN A 10 23.64 22.44 -17.26
CA GLN A 10 24.61 22.15 -18.31
C GLN A 10 24.17 20.99 -19.21
N ALA A 11 23.42 20.02 -18.65
CA ALA A 11 22.82 18.91 -19.40
C ALA A 11 21.48 19.27 -20.07
N GLY A 12 21.06 20.54 -20.07
CA GLY A 12 19.81 21.00 -20.69
C GLY A 12 18.54 20.76 -19.86
N ARG A 13 18.68 20.36 -18.58
CA ARG A 13 17.56 20.26 -17.62
C ARG A 13 17.38 21.59 -16.91
N LEU A 14 16.31 22.31 -17.27
CA LEU A 14 16.05 23.68 -16.81
C LEU A 14 15.13 23.74 -15.59
N GLU A 15 14.61 22.60 -15.15
CA GLU A 15 13.68 22.47 -14.04
C GLU A 15 14.36 22.80 -12.71
N ASN A 16 13.64 23.53 -11.86
CA ASN A 16 14.07 23.82 -10.50
C ASN A 16 13.63 22.71 -9.54
N VAL A 17 14.20 22.72 -8.33
CA VAL A 17 13.72 21.87 -7.23
C VAL A 17 12.33 22.36 -6.82
N VAL A 18 11.35 21.45 -6.77
CA VAL A 18 9.94 21.74 -6.42
C VAL A 18 9.44 20.94 -5.22
N GLY A 19 10.31 20.13 -4.62
CA GLY A 19 9.93 19.22 -3.55
C GLY A 19 11.01 18.20 -3.23
N TRP A 20 10.64 17.28 -2.36
CA TRP A 20 11.45 16.13 -1.95
C TRP A 20 10.57 14.89 -1.84
N TYR A 21 11.19 13.72 -1.90
CA TYR A 21 10.50 12.46 -1.69
C TYR A 21 11.29 11.54 -0.78
N HIS A 22 10.59 10.70 -0.04
CA HIS A 22 11.17 9.65 0.80
C HIS A 22 10.24 8.44 0.86
N SER A 23 10.71 7.38 1.51
CA SER A 23 9.96 6.12 1.59
C SER A 23 9.59 5.77 3.02
N HIS A 24 8.37 5.27 3.19
CA HIS A 24 7.84 4.68 4.42
C HIS A 24 7.52 3.20 4.18
N PRO A 25 8.49 2.28 4.34
CA PRO A 25 8.27 0.88 4.00
C PRO A 25 7.35 0.17 5.01
N GLY A 26 6.13 -0.16 4.60
CA GLY A 26 5.19 -1.01 5.34
C GLY A 26 4.25 -0.28 6.31
N TYR A 27 4.36 1.04 6.47
CA TYR A 27 3.55 1.81 7.43
C TYR A 27 2.73 2.95 6.81
N GLY A 28 2.57 2.96 5.49
CA GLY A 28 1.67 3.87 4.78
C GLY A 28 2.27 5.22 4.44
N CYS A 29 1.53 5.99 3.64
CA CYS A 29 1.96 7.30 3.15
C CYS A 29 1.36 8.40 4.02
N TRP A 30 2.17 9.01 4.87
CA TRP A 30 1.84 10.09 5.79
C TRP A 30 3.13 10.80 6.25
N LEU A 31 3.04 11.97 6.89
CA LEU A 31 4.22 12.69 7.40
C LEU A 31 4.38 12.51 8.92
N SER A 32 5.55 12.03 9.35
CA SER A 32 5.98 12.01 10.76
C SER A 32 6.27 13.41 11.30
N GLY A 33 6.48 13.56 12.61
CA GLY A 33 6.89 14.84 13.20
C GLY A 33 8.19 15.40 12.61
N ILE A 34 9.13 14.52 12.25
CA ILE A 34 10.39 14.88 11.57
C ILE A 34 10.11 15.37 10.14
N ASP A 35 9.24 14.67 9.42
CA ASP A 35 8.87 15.04 8.05
C ASP A 35 8.13 16.37 8.00
N VAL A 36 7.20 16.60 8.94
CA VAL A 36 6.48 17.87 9.06
C VAL A 36 7.46 19.02 9.32
N SER A 37 8.38 18.85 10.28
CA SER A 37 9.39 19.87 10.59
C SER A 37 10.27 20.18 9.37
N THR A 38 10.71 19.14 8.66
CA THR A 38 11.51 19.27 7.44
C THR A 38 10.74 19.98 6.32
N GLN A 39 9.47 19.61 6.12
CA GLN A 39 8.62 20.19 5.10
C GLN A 39 8.26 21.65 5.41
N MET A 40 8.01 22.00 6.67
CA MET A 40 7.80 23.40 7.09
C MET A 40 9.03 24.26 6.78
N LEU A 41 10.22 23.77 7.12
CA LEU A 41 11.48 24.46 6.83
C LEU A 41 11.66 24.69 5.31
N ASN A 42 11.43 23.65 4.51
CA ASN A 42 11.57 23.75 3.06
C ASN A 42 10.52 24.68 2.44
N GLN A 43 9.26 24.63 2.86
CA GLN A 43 8.23 25.57 2.43
C GLN A 43 8.56 27.02 2.82
N GLN A 44 9.20 27.25 3.96
CA GLN A 44 9.58 28.59 4.39
C GLN A 44 10.63 29.25 3.49
N PHE A 45 11.60 28.48 3.00
CA PHE A 45 12.77 29.01 2.27
C PHE A 45 12.80 28.72 0.78
N GLN A 46 11.99 27.76 0.29
CA GLN A 46 12.02 27.27 -1.10
C GLN A 46 10.61 27.12 -1.70
N GLU A 47 9.65 27.97 -1.30
CA GLU A 47 8.30 27.94 -1.85
C GLU A 47 8.31 28.17 -3.38
N PRO A 48 7.57 27.37 -4.19
CA PRO A 48 6.71 26.26 -3.81
C PRO A 48 7.45 24.94 -3.54
N PHE A 49 7.06 24.23 -2.47
CA PHE A 49 7.66 22.95 -2.08
C PHE A 49 6.62 21.93 -1.61
N LEU A 50 6.78 20.66 -1.99
CA LEU A 50 5.94 19.55 -1.53
C LEU A 50 6.77 18.35 -1.07
N ALA A 51 6.17 17.48 -0.25
CA ALA A 51 6.73 16.20 0.16
C ALA A 51 5.98 15.04 -0.50
N VAL A 52 6.70 14.08 -1.08
CA VAL A 52 6.11 12.82 -1.59
C VAL A 52 6.57 11.66 -0.72
N VAL A 53 5.62 10.84 -0.26
CA VAL A 53 5.89 9.61 0.49
C VAL A 53 5.51 8.42 -0.37
N ILE A 54 6.39 7.43 -0.43
CA ILE A 54 6.16 6.18 -1.18
C ILE A 54 6.27 5.00 -0.22
N ASP A 55 5.30 4.09 -0.24
CA ASP A 55 5.39 2.81 0.48
C ASP A 55 5.67 1.67 -0.52
N PRO A 56 6.94 1.30 -0.74
CA PRO A 56 7.28 0.25 -1.69
C PRO A 56 6.75 -1.13 -1.24
N THR A 57 6.72 -1.39 0.06
CA THR A 57 6.29 -2.69 0.61
C THR A 57 4.80 -2.91 0.42
N ARG A 58 3.98 -1.89 0.67
CA ARG A 58 2.55 -1.94 0.38
C ARG A 58 2.26 -1.94 -1.11
N THR A 59 3.08 -1.25 -1.91
CA THR A 59 2.94 -1.25 -3.37
C THR A 59 3.01 -2.67 -3.94
N VAL A 60 4.00 -3.46 -3.50
CA VAL A 60 4.14 -4.86 -3.95
C VAL A 60 3.00 -5.73 -3.42
N SER A 61 2.54 -5.50 -2.18
CA SER A 61 1.50 -6.32 -1.53
C SER A 61 0.10 -6.08 -2.08
N ALA A 62 -0.25 -4.82 -2.30
CA ALA A 62 -1.56 -4.41 -2.82
C ALA A 62 -1.65 -4.51 -4.35
N GLY A 63 -0.52 -4.56 -5.06
CA GLY A 63 -0.48 -4.52 -6.53
C GLY A 63 -0.88 -3.16 -7.12
N LYS A 64 -0.86 -2.10 -6.30
CA LYS A 64 -1.19 -0.72 -6.66
C LYS A 64 -0.10 0.19 -6.10
N VAL A 65 0.28 1.24 -6.84
CA VAL A 65 1.28 2.20 -6.36
C VAL A 65 0.73 2.95 -5.13
N GLU A 66 1.40 2.76 -4.00
CA GLU A 66 1.11 3.43 -2.74
C GLU A 66 2.00 4.68 -2.63
N ILE A 67 1.40 5.82 -2.95
CA ILE A 67 2.06 7.12 -3.01
C ILE A 67 1.14 8.20 -2.44
N GLY A 68 1.70 9.09 -1.62
CA GLY A 68 1.02 10.27 -1.12
C GLY A 68 1.85 11.53 -1.38
N ALA A 69 1.19 12.64 -1.66
CA ALA A 69 1.80 13.95 -1.82
C ALA A 69 1.20 14.89 -0.78
N PHE A 70 2.05 15.62 -0.07
CA PHE A 70 1.64 16.36 1.11
C PHE A 70 2.26 17.75 1.17
N ARG A 71 1.51 18.66 1.79
CA ARG A 71 1.98 19.98 2.19
C ARG A 71 1.57 20.29 3.62
N THR A 72 2.43 21.00 4.34
CA THR A 72 2.16 21.40 5.72
C THR A 72 1.39 22.71 5.76
N TYR A 73 0.53 22.86 6.76
CA TYR A 73 -0.12 24.13 7.06
C TYR A 73 0.89 25.13 7.65
N PRO A 74 0.76 26.43 7.36
CA PRO A 74 1.56 27.46 8.01
C PRO A 74 1.35 27.48 9.53
N GLU A 75 2.36 27.95 10.27
CA GLU A 75 2.26 28.10 11.71
C GLU A 75 1.10 29.03 12.09
N GLY A 76 0.26 28.59 13.04
CA GLY A 76 -0.92 29.33 13.49
C GLY A 76 -2.17 29.16 12.62
N TYR A 77 -2.08 28.54 11.45
CA TYR A 77 -3.25 28.21 10.64
C TYR A 77 -3.92 26.93 11.15
N LYS A 78 -5.24 27.00 11.37
CA LYS A 78 -6.06 25.82 11.66
C LYS A 78 -7.07 25.64 10.53
N PRO A 79 -7.13 24.46 9.89
CA PRO A 79 -8.13 24.21 8.87
C PRO A 79 -9.54 24.31 9.47
N PRO A 80 -10.52 24.91 8.75
CA PRO A 80 -11.88 25.11 9.24
C PRO A 80 -12.65 23.79 9.40
N ASP A 81 -12.34 22.80 8.57
CA ASP A 81 -12.88 21.43 8.63
C ASP A 81 -11.75 20.43 8.93
N ASP A 82 -12.06 19.38 9.70
CA ASP A 82 -11.14 18.24 9.80
C ASP A 82 -11.10 17.57 8.41
N PRO A 83 -9.96 17.59 7.70
CA PRO A 83 -9.89 16.98 6.38
C PRO A 83 -10.25 15.50 6.48
N VAL A 84 -11.03 15.00 5.53
CA VAL A 84 -11.36 13.58 5.43
C VAL A 84 -10.08 12.82 5.12
N SER A 85 -9.42 12.32 6.17
CA SER A 85 -8.23 11.50 6.02
C SER A 85 -8.66 10.09 5.60
N GLU A 86 -8.14 9.63 4.47
CA GLU A 86 -8.37 8.26 4.01
C GLU A 86 -7.79 7.27 5.03
N TYR A 87 -8.60 6.33 5.51
CA TYR A 87 -8.18 5.37 6.52
C TYR A 87 -7.03 4.51 5.97
N GLN A 88 -5.91 4.51 6.68
CA GLN A 88 -4.79 3.62 6.42
C GLN A 88 -4.48 2.83 7.69
N THR A 89 -4.19 1.53 7.53
CA THR A 89 -3.65 0.71 8.61
C THR A 89 -2.29 1.25 9.00
N ILE A 90 -2.12 1.72 10.24
CA ILE A 90 -0.83 2.17 10.77
C ILE A 90 -0.39 1.17 11.86
N PRO A 91 0.86 0.70 11.85
CA PRO A 91 1.39 -0.14 12.93
C PRO A 91 1.34 0.57 14.29
N LEU A 92 1.18 -0.19 15.38
CA LEU A 92 1.06 0.32 16.74
C LEU A 92 2.23 1.22 17.14
N ASN A 93 3.46 0.83 16.78
CA ASN A 93 4.67 1.60 17.08
C ASN A 93 4.76 2.96 16.34
N LYS A 94 3.83 3.26 15.43
CA LYS A 94 3.78 4.50 14.64
C LYS A 94 2.47 5.29 14.82
N ILE A 95 1.45 4.69 15.45
CA ILE A 95 0.11 5.27 15.52
C ILE A 95 0.06 6.56 16.35
N GLU A 96 0.89 6.65 17.39
CA GLU A 96 0.96 7.85 18.24
C GLU A 96 1.52 9.05 17.49
N ASP A 97 2.66 8.88 16.81
CA ASP A 97 3.29 9.92 15.99
C ASP A 97 2.36 10.38 14.86
N PHE A 98 1.72 9.43 14.18
CA PHE A 98 0.67 9.75 13.20
C PHE A 98 -0.46 10.57 13.82
N GLY A 99 -1.00 10.16 14.97
CA GLY A 99 -2.13 10.81 15.63
C GLY A 99 -1.84 12.26 16.07
N VAL A 100 -0.59 12.57 16.44
CA VAL A 100 -0.18 13.91 16.85
C VAL A 100 -0.05 14.85 15.64
N HIS A 101 0.48 14.36 14.52
CA HIS A 101 0.89 15.19 13.40
C HIS A 101 -0.07 15.20 12.21
N CYS A 102 -1.04 14.28 12.14
CA CYS A 102 -1.96 14.15 11.00
C CYS A 102 -2.79 15.40 10.66
N LYS A 103 -2.96 16.32 11.62
CA LYS A 103 -3.67 17.60 11.42
C LYS A 103 -2.78 18.74 10.95
N GLN A 104 -1.47 18.53 10.85
CA GLN A 104 -0.48 19.57 10.51
C GLN A 104 -0.20 19.65 9.00
N TYR A 105 -0.77 18.73 8.21
CA TYR A 105 -0.62 18.69 6.76
C TYR A 105 -1.92 18.26 6.09
N TYR A 106 -1.95 18.39 4.76
CA TYR A 106 -3.02 17.91 3.91
C TYR A 106 -2.46 17.14 2.73
N ALA A 107 -3.24 16.18 2.24
CA ALA A 107 -2.94 15.43 1.04
C ALA A 107 -3.31 16.24 -0.21
N LEU A 108 -2.50 16.11 -1.25
CA LEU A 108 -2.75 16.63 -2.58
C LEU A 108 -3.25 15.51 -3.49
N ASP A 109 -4.13 15.85 -4.42
CA ASP A 109 -4.54 14.92 -5.47
C ASP A 109 -3.37 14.60 -6.40
N ILE A 110 -3.16 13.31 -6.66
CA ILE A 110 -2.09 12.82 -7.52
C ILE A 110 -2.69 12.42 -8.86
N THR A 111 -2.18 13.02 -9.93
CA THR A 111 -2.47 12.62 -11.31
C THR A 111 -1.18 12.25 -12.02
N TYR A 112 -1.23 11.24 -12.88
CA TYR A 112 -0.10 10.82 -13.70
C TYR A 112 -0.26 11.34 -15.12
N PHE A 113 0.85 11.65 -15.76
CA PHE A 113 0.90 11.96 -17.18
C PHE A 113 2.06 11.19 -17.83
N LYS A 114 1.95 10.97 -19.14
CA LYS A 114 3.00 10.37 -19.96
C LYS A 114 3.04 11.10 -21.30
N SER A 115 4.20 11.19 -21.93
CA SER A 115 4.28 11.74 -23.29
C SER A 115 3.68 10.77 -24.30
N SER A 116 3.42 11.26 -25.52
CA SER A 116 2.99 10.40 -26.64
C SER A 116 4.03 9.32 -26.96
N LEU A 117 5.31 9.66 -26.88
CA LEU A 117 6.41 8.73 -27.08
C LEU A 117 6.48 7.69 -25.96
N ASP A 118 6.34 8.09 -24.69
CA ASP A 118 6.33 7.15 -23.56
C ASP A 118 5.19 6.14 -23.68
N CYS A 119 4.00 6.60 -24.13
CA CYS A 119 2.88 5.71 -24.39
C CYS A 119 3.27 4.63 -25.41
N HIS A 120 3.83 5.05 -26.55
CA HIS A 120 4.24 4.13 -27.59
C HIS A 120 5.34 3.16 -27.13
N LEU A 121 6.32 3.64 -26.37
CA LEU A 121 7.41 2.81 -25.85
C LEU A 121 6.92 1.79 -24.82
N LEU A 122 5.99 2.18 -23.94
CA LEU A 122 5.42 1.27 -22.95
C LEU A 122 4.58 0.17 -23.62
N ASP A 123 3.85 0.49 -24.69
CA ASP A 123 3.10 -0.50 -25.46
C ASP A 123 4.04 -1.51 -26.14
N LEU A 124 5.16 -1.03 -26.70
CA LEU A 124 6.19 -1.92 -27.26
C LEU A 124 6.88 -2.76 -26.19
N LEU A 125 7.12 -2.20 -25.01
CA LEU A 125 7.72 -2.92 -23.88
C LEU A 125 6.80 -4.05 -23.42
N TRP A 126 5.49 -3.80 -23.37
CA TRP A 126 4.50 -4.80 -22.97
C TRP A 126 4.55 -6.07 -23.83
N ASN A 127 4.85 -5.95 -25.13
CA ASN A 127 5.03 -7.09 -26.03
C ASN A 127 6.12 -8.08 -25.57
N LYS A 128 7.08 -7.63 -24.74
CA LYS A 128 8.12 -8.48 -24.15
C LYS A 128 7.93 -8.72 -22.65
N TYR A 129 7.34 -7.78 -21.92
CA TYR A 129 7.31 -7.79 -20.45
C TYR A 129 6.11 -8.50 -19.84
N TRP A 130 5.07 -8.83 -20.63
CA TRP A 130 3.86 -9.51 -20.15
C TRP A 130 4.14 -10.81 -19.38
N VAL A 131 5.21 -11.52 -19.74
CA VAL A 131 5.62 -12.77 -19.07
C VAL A 131 5.87 -12.54 -17.58
N ASN A 132 6.45 -11.39 -17.21
CA ASN A 132 6.75 -11.07 -15.81
C ASN A 132 5.49 -10.96 -14.95
N THR A 133 4.39 -10.45 -15.53
CA THR A 133 3.09 -10.40 -14.84
C THR A 133 2.61 -11.80 -14.50
N LEU A 134 2.75 -12.75 -15.43
CA LEU A 134 2.33 -14.15 -15.25
C LEU A 134 3.31 -15.02 -14.46
N SER A 135 4.57 -14.60 -14.32
CA SER A 135 5.55 -15.31 -13.49
C SER A 135 5.66 -14.76 -12.07
N SER A 136 5.07 -13.59 -11.79
CA SER A 136 5.13 -12.96 -10.47
C SER A 136 4.40 -13.78 -9.39
N SER A 137 4.90 -13.71 -8.16
CA SER A 137 4.28 -14.35 -6.99
C SER A 137 4.38 -13.44 -5.76
N PRO A 138 3.36 -12.60 -5.51
CA PRO A 138 3.35 -11.67 -4.37
C PRO A 138 3.46 -12.37 -3.01
N LEU A 139 2.96 -13.61 -2.91
CA LEU A 139 2.98 -14.41 -1.67
C LEU A 139 4.39 -14.76 -1.18
N LEU A 140 5.34 -14.91 -2.10
CA LEU A 140 6.72 -15.27 -1.74
C LEU A 140 7.59 -14.04 -1.47
N GLY A 141 7.33 -12.93 -2.17
CA GLY A 141 8.14 -11.71 -2.07
C GLY A 141 7.92 -10.93 -0.77
N ASN A 142 6.74 -11.04 -0.15
CA ASN A 142 6.32 -10.18 0.95
C ASN A 142 6.03 -10.94 2.26
N GLY A 143 6.56 -12.15 2.41
CA GLY A 143 6.29 -13.01 3.58
C GLY A 143 6.56 -12.32 4.92
N ASP A 144 7.71 -11.65 5.05
CA ASP A 144 8.10 -10.95 6.28
C ASP A 144 7.16 -9.78 6.62
N TYR A 145 6.72 -9.04 5.59
CA TYR A 145 5.76 -7.96 5.77
C TYR A 145 4.41 -8.47 6.29
N VAL A 146 3.91 -9.56 5.69
CA VAL A 146 2.65 -10.19 6.10
C VAL A 146 2.76 -10.74 7.53
N ALA A 147 3.86 -11.41 7.86
CA ALA A 147 4.12 -11.89 9.22
C ALA A 147 4.15 -10.73 10.23
N GLY A 148 4.79 -9.62 9.89
CA GLY A 148 4.80 -8.40 10.70
C GLY A 148 3.41 -7.79 10.88
N GLN A 149 2.59 -7.74 9.82
CA GLN A 149 1.20 -7.27 9.88
C GLN A 149 0.34 -8.15 10.79
N ILE A 150 0.52 -9.47 10.75
CA ILE A 150 -0.20 -10.42 11.63
C ILE A 150 0.23 -10.23 13.09
N SER A 151 1.53 -10.03 13.34
CA SER A 151 2.04 -9.73 14.68
C SER A 151 1.45 -8.43 15.24
N ASP A 152 1.46 -7.35 14.45
CA ASP A 152 0.86 -6.06 14.82
C ASP A 152 -0.66 -6.20 15.08
N LEU A 153 -1.36 -6.96 14.26
CA LEU A 153 -2.78 -7.24 14.45
C LEU A 153 -3.05 -8.01 15.75
N ALA A 154 -2.20 -8.97 16.10
CA ALA A 154 -2.31 -9.73 17.36
C ALA A 154 -2.13 -8.81 18.58
N GLU A 155 -1.13 -7.93 18.55
CA GLU A 155 -0.91 -6.94 19.61
C GLU A 155 -2.10 -5.96 19.73
N LYS A 156 -2.66 -5.50 18.60
CA LYS A 156 -3.87 -4.64 18.59
C LYS A 156 -5.07 -5.35 19.22
N LEU A 157 -5.25 -6.64 18.92
CA LEU A 157 -6.31 -7.46 19.50
C LEU A 157 -6.15 -7.60 21.02
N GLU A 158 -4.94 -7.88 21.50
CA GLU A 158 -4.65 -7.97 22.94
C GLU A 158 -4.93 -6.66 23.68
N GLN A 159 -4.53 -5.51 23.09
CA GLN A 159 -4.84 -4.20 23.65
C GLN A 159 -6.36 -3.93 23.72
N ALA A 160 -7.12 -4.32 22.69
CA ALA A 160 -8.57 -4.16 22.67
C ALA A 160 -9.28 -5.07 23.69
N GLU A 161 -8.81 -6.30 23.87
CA GLU A 161 -9.32 -7.23 24.89
C GLU A 161 -9.13 -6.68 26.30
N ASN A 162 -7.92 -6.17 26.61
CA ASN A 162 -7.60 -5.57 27.90
C ASN A 162 -8.47 -4.34 28.22
N GLN A 163 -8.80 -3.53 27.22
CA GLN A 163 -9.71 -2.39 27.41
C GLN A 163 -11.15 -2.83 27.71
N LEU A 164 -11.63 -3.87 27.03
CA LEU A 164 -12.97 -4.44 27.25
C LEU A 164 -13.09 -5.12 28.62
N SER A 165 -12.03 -5.79 29.09
CA SER A 165 -12.01 -6.43 30.40
C SER A 165 -12.04 -5.40 31.54
N HIS A 166 -11.31 -4.28 31.41
CA HIS A 166 -11.36 -3.18 32.38
C HIS A 166 -12.69 -2.41 32.36
N SER A 167 -13.37 -2.31 31.22
CA SER A 167 -14.71 -1.69 31.14
C SER A 167 -15.79 -2.50 31.87
N ARG A 168 -15.57 -3.79 32.16
CA ARG A 168 -16.53 -4.64 32.89
C ARG A 168 -16.55 -4.43 34.42
N TYR A 169 -15.59 -3.68 34.99
CA TYR A 169 -15.47 -3.47 36.44
C TYR A 169 -15.70 -2.02 36.92
N GLY A 170 -16.18 -1.13 36.05
CA GLY A 170 -16.48 0.27 36.40
C GLY A 170 -17.88 0.47 37.02
N PRO A 171 -18.09 1.45 37.92
CA PRO A 171 -19.38 1.67 38.58
C PRO A 171 -20.48 2.07 37.57
N LEU A 172 -21.65 1.47 37.71
CA LEU A 172 -22.90 1.65 36.94
C LEU A 172 -23.56 3.06 37.06
N ILE A 173 -22.79 4.14 37.23
CA ILE A 173 -23.33 5.48 37.54
C ILE A 173 -22.69 6.55 36.65
N ALA A 174 -23.05 6.57 35.37
CA ALA A 174 -22.99 7.78 34.54
C ALA A 174 -23.91 7.64 33.32
N PRO A 175 -24.69 8.68 32.95
CA PRO A 175 -25.50 8.65 31.75
C PRO A 175 -24.59 8.64 30.50
N PRO A 176 -25.04 8.04 29.38
CA PRO A 176 -24.23 7.97 28.18
C PRO A 176 -24.12 9.37 27.59
N GLN A 177 -22.98 10.04 27.81
CA GLN A 177 -22.59 11.13 26.94
C GLN A 177 -22.49 10.56 25.53
N ARG A 178 -23.25 11.12 24.60
CA ARG A 178 -23.08 10.91 23.16
C ARG A 178 -21.65 11.29 22.80
N ARG A 179 -20.71 10.34 22.90
CA ARG A 179 -19.43 10.43 22.23
C ARG A 179 -19.78 10.48 20.74
N LYS A 180 -19.16 11.42 20.01
CA LYS A 180 -19.10 11.39 18.54
C LYS A 180 -18.88 9.93 18.11
N GLU A 181 -19.49 9.51 17.00
CA GLU A 181 -19.29 8.20 16.36
C GLU A 181 -17.82 8.01 15.96
N GLU A 182 -16.94 7.91 16.94
CA GLU A 182 -15.59 7.43 16.77
C GLU A 182 -15.71 5.92 16.62
N GLU A 183 -15.29 5.46 15.47
CA GLU A 183 -15.27 4.06 15.15
C GLU A 183 -14.56 3.24 16.24
N SER A 184 -15.23 2.18 16.69
CA SER A 184 -14.70 1.26 17.70
C SER A 184 -13.32 0.73 17.31
N GLN A 185 -12.42 0.59 18.29
CA GLN A 185 -11.11 -0.04 18.06
C GLN A 185 -11.26 -1.44 17.42
N LEU A 186 -12.29 -2.20 17.82
CA LEU A 186 -12.56 -3.51 17.23
C LEU A 186 -12.95 -3.42 15.75
N ALA A 187 -13.64 -2.35 15.34
CA ALA A 187 -13.99 -2.13 13.94
C ALA A 187 -12.74 -1.79 13.10
N LYS A 188 -11.81 -0.98 13.63
CA LYS A 188 -10.50 -0.74 13.01
C LYS A 188 -9.69 -2.02 12.84
N ILE A 189 -9.62 -2.85 13.89
CA ILE A 189 -8.97 -4.17 13.86
C ILE A 189 -9.62 -5.08 12.81
N THR A 190 -10.94 -5.06 12.72
CA THR A 190 -11.68 -5.85 11.71
C THR A 190 -11.35 -5.40 10.28
N ARG A 191 -11.15 -4.10 10.05
CA ARG A 191 -10.70 -3.60 8.75
C ARG A 191 -9.25 -3.99 8.45
N ASP A 192 -8.36 -3.87 9.43
CA ASP A 192 -6.96 -4.28 9.29
C ASP A 192 -6.86 -5.77 8.95
N SER A 193 -7.61 -6.63 9.64
CA SER A 193 -7.64 -8.08 9.37
C SER A 193 -8.26 -8.41 8.00
N ALA A 194 -9.34 -7.72 7.62
CA ALA A 194 -9.96 -7.88 6.31
C ALA A 194 -8.98 -7.49 5.19
N LYS A 195 -8.24 -6.38 5.35
CA LYS A 195 -7.24 -5.93 4.38
C LYS A 195 -6.16 -6.98 4.15
N ILE A 196 -5.55 -7.49 5.24
CA ILE A 196 -4.52 -8.54 5.16
C ILE A 196 -5.07 -9.77 4.42
N THR A 197 -6.30 -10.18 4.77
CA THR A 197 -6.95 -11.35 4.16
C THR A 197 -7.15 -11.15 2.65
N VAL A 198 -7.66 -10.00 2.23
CA VAL A 198 -7.88 -9.69 0.81
C VAL A 198 -6.57 -9.74 0.01
N GLU A 199 -5.49 -9.17 0.55
CA GLU A 199 -4.17 -9.20 -0.10
C GLU A 199 -3.65 -10.64 -0.26
N GLN A 200 -3.82 -11.51 0.76
CA GLN A 200 -3.43 -12.92 0.65
C GLN A 200 -4.29 -13.70 -0.35
N VAL A 201 -5.61 -13.43 -0.37
CA VAL A 201 -6.53 -14.07 -1.32
C VAL A 201 -6.21 -13.65 -2.76
N HIS A 202 -5.88 -12.39 -3.02
CA HIS A 202 -5.43 -11.94 -4.34
C HIS A 202 -4.14 -12.66 -4.78
N GLY A 203 -3.17 -12.79 -3.87
CA GLY A 203 -1.94 -13.54 -4.12
C GLY A 203 -2.21 -15.02 -4.45
N LEU A 204 -3.12 -15.67 -3.73
CA LEU A 204 -3.51 -17.06 -3.96
C LEU A 204 -4.27 -17.24 -5.27
N MET A 205 -5.20 -16.33 -5.57
CA MET A 205 -5.96 -16.33 -6.82
C MET A 205 -5.02 -16.29 -8.03
N SER A 206 -3.96 -15.48 -7.98
CA SER A 206 -2.92 -15.46 -9.01
C SER A 206 -2.24 -16.83 -9.19
N GLN A 207 -1.95 -17.56 -8.10
CA GLN A 207 -1.38 -18.92 -8.21
C GLN A 207 -2.35 -19.92 -8.83
N VAL A 208 -3.62 -19.88 -8.43
CA VAL A 208 -4.67 -20.77 -8.98
C VAL A 208 -4.85 -20.53 -10.46
N ILE A 209 -4.90 -19.26 -10.90
CA ILE A 209 -4.99 -18.91 -12.32
C ILE A 209 -3.81 -19.48 -13.10
N LYS A 210 -2.58 -19.35 -12.57
CA LYS A 210 -1.38 -19.90 -13.21
C LYS A 210 -1.42 -21.43 -13.29
N ASP A 211 -1.87 -22.10 -12.24
CA ASP A 211 -2.01 -23.56 -12.24
C ASP A 211 -3.02 -24.04 -13.30
N VAL A 212 -4.18 -23.38 -13.39
CA VAL A 212 -5.20 -23.70 -14.39
C VAL A 212 -4.67 -23.47 -15.81
N LEU A 213 -4.00 -22.35 -16.06
CA LEU A 213 -3.49 -21.99 -17.39
C LEU A 213 -2.36 -22.91 -17.86
N PHE A 214 -1.44 -23.29 -16.98
CA PHE A 214 -0.18 -23.94 -17.39
C PHE A 214 -0.08 -25.43 -17.00
N ASN A 215 -0.78 -25.87 -15.95
CA ASN A 215 -0.64 -27.23 -15.41
C ASN A 215 -1.85 -28.13 -15.69
N SER A 216 -3.08 -27.60 -15.73
CA SER A 216 -4.29 -28.41 -15.94
C SER A 216 -4.42 -29.01 -17.35
N VAL A 217 -3.82 -28.37 -18.38
CA VAL A 217 -3.87 -28.87 -19.77
C VAL A 217 -3.20 -30.25 -19.92
N ARG A 218 -2.18 -30.55 -19.10
CA ARG A 218 -1.48 -31.85 -19.14
C ARG A 218 -2.29 -33.01 -18.56
N GLN A 219 -3.25 -32.73 -17.66
CA GLN A 219 -4.07 -33.77 -17.05
C GLN A 219 -5.16 -34.29 -18.02
N SER A 220 -5.73 -33.41 -18.85
CA SER A 220 -6.73 -33.78 -19.86
C SER A 220 -6.19 -34.69 -20.97
N ASN A 221 -4.92 -34.51 -21.36
CA ASN A 221 -4.30 -35.34 -22.40
C ASN A 221 -3.85 -36.73 -21.89
N LYS A 222 -3.59 -36.89 -20.60
CA LYS A 222 -3.28 -38.23 -20.02
C LYS A 222 -4.50 -39.15 -19.95
N SER A 223 -5.72 -38.61 -19.90
CA SER A 223 -6.96 -39.40 -19.95
C SER A 223 -7.39 -39.80 -21.36
N ARG A 224 -6.63 -39.46 -22.42
CA ARG A 224 -7.06 -39.60 -23.82
C ARG A 224 -6.15 -40.48 -24.72
N SER A 225 -5.34 -41.35 -24.12
CA SER A 225 -4.61 -42.45 -24.79
C SER A 225 -4.93 -43.75 -24.03
N GLU A 226 -5.54 -44.81 -24.57
CA GLU A 226 -5.57 -45.41 -25.92
C GLU A 226 -6.94 -46.10 -26.19
N PRO A 227 -7.43 -46.23 -27.44
CA PRO A 227 -8.31 -47.32 -27.82
C PRO A 227 -7.47 -48.58 -28.10
N SER A 228 -7.90 -49.71 -27.54
CA SER A 228 -7.31 -51.05 -27.69
C SER A 228 -6.95 -51.40 -29.14
N ASP A 229 -5.73 -51.90 -29.36
CA ASP A 229 -5.28 -52.51 -30.62
C ASP A 229 -6.27 -53.58 -31.13
N PRO A 230 -6.53 -53.69 -32.44
CA PRO A 230 -7.38 -54.75 -32.98
C PRO A 230 -6.65 -56.10 -33.03
N GLU A 231 -7.36 -57.17 -32.66
CA GLU A 231 -6.87 -58.56 -32.70
C GLU A 231 -6.35 -58.98 -34.09
N PRO A 232 -5.29 -59.80 -34.16
CA PRO A 232 -4.78 -60.30 -35.43
C PRO A 232 -5.72 -61.37 -35.99
N MET A 233 -6.14 -61.22 -37.24
CA MET A 233 -6.86 -62.27 -37.97
C MET A 233 -5.94 -63.47 -38.20
N ILE A 234 -6.42 -64.65 -37.79
CA ILE A 234 -5.82 -65.95 -38.11
C ILE A 234 -6.26 -66.31 -39.54
N GLU A 235 -5.34 -66.34 -40.49
CA GLU A 235 -5.58 -66.96 -41.80
C GLU A 235 -5.42 -68.50 -41.68
N THR A 236 -6.36 -69.21 -42.30
CA THR A 236 -6.42 -70.68 -42.39
C THR A 236 -5.68 -71.17 -43.63
#